data_AF-A0A9E4Z637-F1
#
_entry.id   AF-A0A9E4Z637-F1
#
_cell.length_a   1.000
_cell.length_b   1.000
_cell.length_c   1.000
_cell.angle_alpha   90.00
_cell.angle_beta   90.00
_cell.angle_gamma   90.00
#
_symmetry.space_group_name_H-M   'P 1'
#
loop_
_entity.id
_entity.type
_entity.pdbx_description
1 polymer ?
#
loop_
_entity_poly.entity_id
_entity_poly.type
_entity_poly.pdbx_seq_one_letter_code
_entity_poly.pdbx_strand_id
1 'polypeptide(L)'
;EIDVPAIHFGGWYDIFLGGTIRNYLGMKENGASGTARGGQKLVIGPWVHGARGSTMAGSHYFGVRADPMSIDVDGIHLRWFDHWLNDGKNGITDEAPVKIFVMGDDVWRDEQEWPLARAVNTKYYLHSGGKANSKNGDGSLGAQAPDGEPPDVFLYNPADPVPTTGGALCCNPYFAANGAYDQNQVEERQDVLVYTTPRLERDVEVTGPVTVTLWAATSATDTDFTAKLVDVCEDGCARNLTDGIIRARYRDSMSNPTLLEPGRPYRYEIDLWATSNVFKAGHRIRLEISSSNFPRFDRNTNTGNIIAEDTELRPALQTVFHDSQQASYVTLAIVPR
;
A
#
# COMPACT_ATOMS: atom_id res chain seq x y z
N GLU A 1 -1.53 26.17 16.01
CA GLU A 1 -0.44 25.51 15.25
C GLU A 1 0.43 24.75 16.23
N ILE A 2 1.05 23.65 15.81
CA ILE A 2 1.87 22.79 16.66
C ILE A 2 3.32 23.31 16.63
N ASP A 3 3.92 23.52 17.80
CA ASP A 3 5.25 24.12 17.93
C ASP A 3 6.26 23.20 18.64
N VAL A 4 6.23 21.90 18.31
CA VAL A 4 7.13 20.91 18.93
C VAL A 4 7.86 20.07 17.89
N PRO A 5 9.15 19.73 18.14
CA PRO A 5 9.85 18.71 17.37
C PRO A 5 9.23 17.33 17.64
N ALA A 6 9.26 16.44 16.66
CA ALA A 6 8.74 15.08 16.83
C ALA A 6 9.58 14.03 16.10
N ILE A 7 9.64 12.84 16.69
CA ILE A 7 10.14 11.63 16.05
C ILE A 7 8.96 10.69 15.80
N HIS A 8 8.81 10.26 14.55
CA HIS A 8 7.69 9.46 14.06
C HIS A 8 8.18 8.04 13.78
N PHE A 9 7.60 7.05 14.44
CA PHE A 9 7.88 5.64 14.19
C PHE A 9 6.73 4.99 13.43
N GLY A 10 7.04 4.20 12.42
CA GLY A 10 6.06 3.43 11.65
C GLY A 10 6.60 2.07 11.22
N GLY A 11 5.72 1.24 10.69
CA GLY A 11 6.08 -0.05 10.08
C GLY A 11 5.47 -0.17 8.69
N TRP A 12 6.15 -0.80 7.73
CA TRP A 12 5.61 -1.02 6.39
C TRP A 12 4.28 -1.80 6.39
N TYR A 13 4.06 -2.63 7.41
CA TYR A 13 2.83 -3.39 7.62
C TYR A 13 2.05 -2.92 8.85
N ASP A 14 2.28 -1.70 9.32
CA ASP A 14 1.54 -1.11 10.43
C ASP A 14 0.26 -0.42 9.95
N ILE A 15 -0.84 -0.63 10.67
CA ILE A 15 -2.17 -0.08 10.34
C ILE A 15 -2.20 1.47 10.32
N PHE A 16 -1.25 2.14 10.96
CA PHE A 16 -1.16 3.60 11.02
C PHE A 16 -0.11 4.19 10.08
N LEU A 17 0.58 3.40 9.25
CA LEU A 17 1.67 3.88 8.38
C LEU A 17 1.31 5.16 7.61
N GLY A 18 0.15 5.16 6.94
CA GLY A 18 -0.31 6.34 6.18
C GLY A 18 -0.48 7.58 7.06
N GLY A 19 -0.98 7.41 8.29
CA GLY A 19 -1.08 8.49 9.28
C GLY A 19 0.27 8.98 9.78
N THR A 20 1.19 8.06 10.10
CA THR A 20 2.56 8.38 10.53
C THR A 20 3.29 9.22 9.48
N ILE A 21 3.23 8.81 8.21
CA ILE A 21 3.86 9.55 7.11
C ILE A 21 3.23 10.94 6.94
N ARG A 22 1.89 11.03 6.95
CA ARG A 22 1.18 12.32 6.82
C ARG A 22 1.48 13.25 7.99
N ASN A 23 1.62 12.74 9.22
CA ASN A 23 2.01 13.54 10.38
C ASN A 23 3.42 14.12 10.22
N TYR A 24 4.38 13.29 9.80
CA TYR A 24 5.75 13.76 9.52
C TYR A 24 5.77 14.87 8.47
N LEU A 25 5.12 14.65 7.32
CA LEU A 25 5.05 15.63 6.23
C LEU A 25 4.34 16.91 6.66
N GLY A 26 3.16 16.77 7.28
CA GLY A 26 2.35 17.88 7.73
C GLY A 26 3.05 18.75 8.77
N MET A 27 3.81 18.16 9.68
CA MET A 27 4.61 18.88 10.68
C MET A 27 5.81 19.61 10.05
N LYS A 28 6.48 19.01 9.06
CA LYS A 28 7.57 19.67 8.34
C LYS A 28 7.09 20.90 7.55
N GLU A 29 5.90 20.82 6.98
CA GLU A 29 5.32 21.90 6.18
C GLU A 29 4.67 22.98 7.06
N ASN A 30 3.88 22.57 8.06
CA ASN A 30 2.94 23.45 8.76
C ASN A 30 3.26 23.65 10.25
N GLY A 31 4.40 23.18 10.76
CA GLY A 31 4.84 23.47 12.13
C GLY A 31 4.96 24.98 12.37
N ALA A 32 4.64 25.46 13.57
CA ALA A 32 4.54 26.90 13.88
C ALA A 32 5.90 27.62 13.76
N SER A 33 6.98 27.01 14.28
CA SER A 33 8.34 27.57 14.24
C SER A 33 9.27 26.82 13.28
N GLY A 34 10.43 27.43 13.00
CA GLY A 34 11.52 26.76 12.28
C GLY A 34 12.04 25.51 13.02
N THR A 35 12.03 25.53 14.36
CA THR A 35 12.39 24.38 15.19
C THR A 35 11.40 23.23 15.02
N ALA A 36 10.09 23.53 15.03
CA ALA A 36 9.07 22.52 14.79
C ALA A 36 9.19 21.93 13.37
N ARG A 37 9.37 22.76 12.34
CA ARG A 37 9.49 22.29 10.95
C ARG A 37 10.78 21.51 10.68
N GLY A 38 11.90 21.94 11.25
CA GLY A 38 13.21 21.31 11.07
C GLY A 38 13.49 20.12 12.01
N GLY A 39 12.84 20.09 13.18
CA GLY A 39 13.02 19.07 14.21
C GLY A 39 12.12 17.85 14.03
N GLN A 40 11.95 17.38 12.79
CA GLN A 40 11.14 16.19 12.49
C GLN A 40 12.03 15.02 12.07
N LYS A 41 11.81 13.85 12.67
CA LYS A 41 12.46 12.59 12.27
C LYS A 41 11.45 11.50 11.94
N LEU A 42 11.77 10.64 10.98
CA LEU A 42 10.94 9.52 10.56
C LEU A 42 11.75 8.23 10.56
N VAL A 43 11.25 7.20 11.25
CA VAL A 43 11.86 5.87 11.27
C VAL A 43 10.81 4.84 10.86
N ILE A 44 11.05 4.09 9.78
CA ILE A 44 10.13 3.06 9.30
C ILE A 44 10.85 1.73 9.12
N GLY A 45 10.45 0.72 9.91
CA GLY A 45 10.93 -0.65 9.78
C GLY A 45 9.95 -1.57 9.05
N PRO A 46 10.30 -2.85 8.81
CA PRO A 46 9.41 -3.84 8.19
C PRO A 46 8.47 -4.44 9.25
N TRP A 47 7.90 -3.59 10.11
CA TRP A 47 7.18 -4.02 11.31
C TRP A 47 5.67 -4.04 11.11
N VAL A 48 5.01 -4.79 11.99
CA VAL A 48 3.55 -4.81 12.17
C VAL A 48 3.17 -4.08 13.45
N HIS A 49 1.88 -3.78 13.61
CA HIS A 49 1.39 -3.12 14.81
C HIS A 49 1.62 -3.95 16.08
N GLY A 50 2.13 -3.30 17.12
CA GLY A 50 2.31 -3.89 18.45
C GLY A 50 3.44 -4.91 18.59
N ALA A 51 4.17 -5.24 17.51
CA ALA A 51 5.33 -6.12 17.57
C ALA A 51 6.52 -5.42 18.24
N ARG A 52 6.78 -5.72 19.51
CA ARG A 52 8.02 -5.33 20.20
C ARG A 52 9.09 -6.40 19.96
N GLY A 53 10.12 -6.10 19.18
CA GLY A 53 11.26 -7.02 18.97
C GLY A 53 10.88 -8.22 18.10
N SER A 54 10.71 -7.99 16.79
CA SER A 54 10.46 -9.07 15.83
C SER A 54 11.27 -8.84 14.57
N THR A 55 11.93 -9.90 14.11
CA THR A 55 12.54 -10.00 12.77
C THR A 55 11.54 -10.47 11.72
N MET A 56 10.33 -10.81 12.15
CA MET A 56 9.24 -11.31 11.32
C MET A 56 8.16 -10.25 11.18
N ALA A 57 7.55 -10.17 10.00
CA ALA A 57 6.24 -9.58 9.82
C ALA A 57 5.37 -10.56 9.04
N GLY A 58 4.31 -11.05 9.68
CA GLY A 58 3.53 -12.17 9.17
C GLY A 58 4.35 -13.47 9.13
N SER A 59 4.33 -14.16 7.99
CA SER A 59 5.10 -15.38 7.77
C SER A 59 6.49 -15.14 7.19
N HIS A 60 6.91 -13.88 6.98
CA HIS A 60 8.19 -13.56 6.35
C HIS A 60 9.25 -13.09 7.35
N TYR A 61 10.47 -13.60 7.18
CA TYR A 61 11.68 -13.25 7.94
C TYR A 61 12.52 -12.21 7.20
N PHE A 62 12.63 -11.00 7.73
CA PHE A 62 13.40 -9.89 7.14
C PHE A 62 14.85 -9.81 7.66
N GLY A 63 15.39 -10.89 8.23
CA GLY A 63 16.74 -10.89 8.80
C GLY A 63 16.85 -10.31 10.21
N VAL A 64 17.96 -10.59 10.90
CA VAL A 64 18.22 -10.07 12.27
C VAL A 64 18.27 -8.55 12.33
N ARG A 65 18.58 -7.90 11.20
CA ARG A 65 18.60 -6.43 11.09
C ARG A 65 17.20 -5.83 11.04
N ALA A 66 16.14 -6.61 10.82
CA ALA A 66 14.78 -6.09 10.89
C ALA A 66 14.32 -5.81 12.34
N ASP A 67 14.98 -6.41 13.33
CA ASP A 67 14.59 -6.22 14.73
C ASP A 67 14.78 -4.75 15.15
N PRO A 68 13.80 -4.11 15.84
CA PRO A 68 13.97 -2.79 16.42
C PRO A 68 15.24 -2.61 17.26
N MET A 69 15.72 -3.66 17.94
CA MET A 69 16.97 -3.63 18.71
C MET A 69 18.21 -3.39 17.85
N SER A 70 18.17 -3.73 16.55
CA SER A 70 19.30 -3.57 15.64
C SER A 70 19.67 -2.10 15.38
N ILE A 71 18.73 -1.18 15.60
CA ILE A 71 18.94 0.27 15.50
C ILE A 71 18.82 0.98 16.84
N ASP A 72 18.74 0.21 17.94
CA ASP A 72 18.59 0.74 19.30
C ASP A 72 17.44 1.75 19.42
N VAL A 73 16.21 1.34 19.07
CA VAL A 73 15.03 2.21 19.12
C VAL A 73 14.87 2.90 20.49
N ASP A 74 15.15 2.20 21.59
CA ASP A 74 15.09 2.78 22.93
C ASP A 74 16.16 3.87 23.13
N GLY A 75 17.41 3.61 22.70
CA GLY A 75 18.47 4.62 22.71
C GLY A 75 18.16 5.82 21.82
N ILE A 76 17.50 5.64 20.66
CA ILE A 76 17.03 6.75 19.82
C ILE A 76 16.04 7.63 20.60
N HIS A 77 15.05 7.04 21.28
CA HIS A 77 14.10 7.81 22.09
C HIS A 77 14.80 8.57 23.24
N LEU A 78 15.70 7.90 23.95
CA LEU A 78 16.44 8.53 25.06
C LEU A 78 17.27 9.71 24.57
N ARG A 79 18.04 9.54 23.48
CA ARG A 79 18.81 10.65 22.88
C ARG A 79 17.92 11.77 22.38
N TRP A 80 16.75 11.46 21.83
CA TRP A 80 15.79 12.46 21.36
C TRP A 80 15.28 13.33 22.51
N PHE A 81 14.80 12.70 23.59
CA PHE A 81 14.32 13.42 24.76
C PHE A 81 15.45 14.18 25.47
N ASP A 82 16.63 13.57 25.61
CA ASP A 82 17.78 14.23 26.21
C ASP A 82 18.18 15.52 25.45
N HIS A 83 18.11 15.49 24.11
CA HIS A 83 18.40 16.68 23.30
C HIS A 83 17.41 17.82 23.53
N TRP A 84 16.10 17.52 23.51
CA TRP A 84 15.06 18.55 23.56
C TRP A 84 14.64 18.96 24.98
N LEU A 85 14.87 18.11 26.00
CA LEU A 85 14.40 18.34 27.36
C LEU A 85 15.52 18.59 28.38
N ASN A 86 16.76 18.17 28.11
CA ASN A 86 17.89 18.28 29.04
C ASN A 86 19.09 19.07 28.49
N ASP A 87 18.89 19.88 27.43
CA ASP A 87 19.97 20.62 26.73
C ASP A 87 21.10 19.71 26.20
N GLY A 88 20.80 18.43 25.95
CA GLY A 88 21.75 17.41 25.53
C GLY A 88 22.25 17.62 24.09
N LYS A 89 23.51 18.05 23.92
CA LYS A 89 24.17 18.03 22.59
C LYS A 89 24.74 16.64 22.31
N ASN A 90 23.89 15.73 21.85
CA ASN A 90 24.23 14.34 21.57
C ASN A 90 24.24 13.98 20.07
N GLY A 91 24.09 14.99 19.19
CA GLY A 91 24.19 14.85 17.74
C GLY A 91 22.97 14.23 17.06
N ILE A 92 21.89 13.89 17.78
CA ILE A 92 20.72 13.24 17.16
C ILE A 92 20.11 14.09 16.03
N THR A 93 20.10 15.42 16.16
CA THR A 93 19.60 16.33 15.13
C THR A 93 20.53 16.50 13.94
N ASP A 94 21.79 16.05 14.03
CA ASP A 94 22.78 16.10 12.95
C ASP A 94 22.72 14.84 12.06
N GLU A 95 22.10 13.75 12.56
CA GLU A 95 21.84 12.55 11.78
C GLU A 95 20.73 12.77 10.74
N ALA A 96 20.71 11.93 9.71
CA ALA A 96 19.67 11.94 8.69
C ALA A 96 18.25 11.99 9.29
N PRO A 97 17.34 12.81 8.76
CA PRO A 97 15.99 12.96 9.29
C PRO A 97 15.10 11.75 9.01
N VAL A 98 15.45 10.91 8.04
CA VAL A 98 14.67 9.74 7.67
C VAL A 98 15.55 8.50 7.74
N LYS A 99 15.06 7.45 8.39
CA LYS A 99 15.69 6.12 8.42
C LYS A 99 14.65 5.09 8.02
N ILE A 100 14.93 4.32 6.97
CA ILE A 100 13.99 3.32 6.44
C ILE A 100 14.65 1.96 6.35
N PHE A 101 13.87 0.90 6.56
CA PHE A 101 14.28 -0.44 6.19
C PHE A 101 13.88 -0.72 4.73
N VAL A 102 14.85 -1.04 3.88
CA VAL A 102 14.60 -1.39 2.47
C VAL A 102 14.43 -2.89 2.39
N MET A 103 13.18 -3.35 2.23
CA MET A 103 12.84 -4.77 2.10
C MET A 103 13.42 -5.33 0.79
N GLY A 104 13.67 -6.65 0.76
CA GLY A 104 14.27 -7.33 -0.41
C GLY A 104 15.79 -7.23 -0.40
N ASP A 105 16.36 -6.07 -0.11
CA ASP A 105 17.77 -5.94 0.30
C ASP A 105 17.98 -6.27 1.78
N ASP A 106 16.93 -6.07 2.59
CA ASP A 106 16.86 -6.29 4.03
C ASP A 106 17.93 -5.51 4.82
N VAL A 107 18.02 -4.21 4.52
CA VAL A 107 18.98 -3.28 5.12
C VAL A 107 18.33 -1.98 5.59
N TRP A 108 18.84 -1.43 6.69
CA TRP A 108 18.55 -0.05 7.09
C TRP A 108 19.32 0.94 6.20
N ARG A 109 18.64 2.01 5.78
CA ARG A 109 19.20 3.08 4.98
C ARG A 109 18.76 4.44 5.52
N ASP A 110 19.73 5.35 5.62
CA ASP A 110 19.52 6.74 5.99
C ASP A 110 19.19 7.59 4.75
N GLU A 111 18.23 8.49 4.91
CA GLU A 111 17.68 9.32 3.84
C GLU A 111 17.51 10.77 4.32
N GLN A 112 17.73 11.72 3.41
CA GLN A 112 17.64 13.16 3.74
C GLN A 112 16.21 13.69 3.68
N GLU A 113 15.30 12.95 3.07
CA GLU A 113 13.94 13.38 2.82
C GLU A 113 13.01 12.20 2.56
N TRP A 114 11.71 12.48 2.68
CA TRP A 114 10.64 11.57 2.30
C TRP A 114 9.52 12.41 1.67
N PRO A 115 8.95 12.01 0.52
CA PRO A 115 9.46 10.98 -0.40
C PRO A 115 10.88 11.29 -0.89
N LEU A 116 11.61 10.28 -1.37
CA LEU A 116 12.99 10.46 -1.87
C LEU A 116 12.97 11.30 -3.15
N ALA A 117 13.66 12.45 -3.23
CA ALA A 117 13.60 13.28 -4.45
C ALA A 117 14.23 12.61 -5.67
N ARG A 118 15.13 11.64 -5.45
CA ARG A 118 15.71 10.83 -6.53
C ARG A 118 14.75 9.78 -7.09
N ALA A 119 13.62 9.51 -6.43
CA ALA A 119 12.64 8.56 -6.93
C ALA A 119 11.87 9.13 -8.12
N VAL A 120 11.66 8.31 -9.14
CA VAL A 120 10.94 8.66 -10.37
C VAL A 120 9.60 7.95 -10.37
N ASN A 121 8.52 8.72 -10.31
CA ASN A 121 7.16 8.20 -10.44
C ASN A 121 6.96 7.59 -11.82
N THR A 122 6.89 6.26 -11.88
CA THR A 122 6.80 5.48 -13.11
C THR A 122 5.45 4.77 -13.15
N LYS A 123 4.74 4.90 -14.27
CA LYS A 123 3.47 4.22 -14.48
C LYS A 123 3.69 2.83 -15.04
N TYR A 124 3.02 1.85 -14.45
CA TYR A 124 2.83 0.52 -15.01
C TYR A 124 1.35 0.33 -15.30
N TYR A 125 1.01 0.30 -16.58
CA TYR A 125 -0.34 0.13 -17.10
C TYR A 125 -0.78 -1.32 -17.02
N LEU A 126 -2.08 -1.49 -16.77
CA LEU A 126 -2.75 -2.78 -16.80
C LEU A 126 -3.01 -3.15 -18.27
N HIS A 127 -2.76 -4.41 -18.62
CA HIS A 127 -3.05 -4.98 -19.94
C HIS A 127 -3.70 -6.35 -19.78
N SER A 128 -4.59 -6.72 -20.70
CA SER A 128 -5.28 -8.02 -20.67
C SER A 128 -6.02 -8.32 -21.97
N GLY A 129 -6.18 -9.61 -22.28
CA GLY A 129 -7.11 -10.08 -23.31
C GLY A 129 -8.56 -10.19 -22.84
N GLY A 130 -8.89 -9.56 -21.71
CA GLY A 130 -10.18 -9.62 -21.02
C GLY A 130 -10.30 -10.85 -20.10
N LYS A 131 -9.18 -11.43 -19.68
CA LYS A 131 -9.10 -12.65 -18.85
C LYS A 131 -8.06 -12.52 -17.74
N ALA A 132 -7.93 -11.35 -17.12
CA ALA A 132 -7.03 -11.14 -15.99
C ALA A 132 -7.51 -11.81 -14.69
N ASN A 133 -8.66 -12.49 -14.68
CA ASN A 133 -9.19 -13.18 -13.50
C ASN A 133 -8.25 -14.30 -13.03
N SER A 134 -7.88 -14.25 -11.75
CA SER A 134 -6.95 -15.14 -11.06
C SER A 134 -5.49 -15.08 -11.56
N LYS A 135 -4.56 -15.67 -10.80
CA LYS A 135 -3.14 -15.83 -11.18
C LYS A 135 -2.91 -16.63 -12.46
N ASN A 136 -3.92 -17.36 -12.93
CA ASN A 136 -3.88 -18.13 -14.17
C ASN A 136 -4.42 -17.34 -15.38
N GLY A 137 -4.83 -16.08 -15.17
CA GLY A 137 -5.28 -15.17 -16.21
C GLY A 137 -4.15 -14.63 -17.10
N ASP A 138 -4.51 -13.77 -18.04
CA ASP A 138 -3.58 -13.15 -19.00
C ASP A 138 -3.20 -11.70 -18.68
N GLY A 139 -3.53 -11.24 -17.47
CA GLY A 139 -3.24 -9.87 -17.01
C GLY A 139 -1.73 -9.61 -16.91
N SER A 140 -1.28 -8.50 -17.51
CA SER A 140 0.12 -8.08 -17.47
C SER A 140 0.28 -6.60 -17.08
N LEU A 141 1.46 -6.25 -16.56
CA LEU A 141 1.86 -4.88 -16.25
C LEU A 141 2.98 -4.43 -17.20
N GLY A 142 2.79 -3.27 -17.83
CA GLY A 142 3.72 -2.72 -18.82
C GLY A 142 3.93 -1.22 -18.68
N ALA A 143 5.07 -0.71 -19.16
CA ALA A 143 5.34 0.74 -19.15
C ALA A 143 4.63 1.50 -20.29
N GLN A 144 4.19 0.79 -21.33
CA GLN A 144 3.48 1.36 -22.47
C GLN A 144 2.00 1.45 -22.14
N ALA A 145 1.34 2.54 -22.51
CA ALA A 145 -0.11 2.63 -22.36
C ALA A 145 -0.81 1.66 -23.32
N PRO A 146 -1.96 1.09 -22.94
CA PRO A 146 -2.74 0.20 -23.80
C PRO A 146 -3.45 0.96 -24.93
N ASP A 147 -3.76 0.24 -26.01
CA ASP A 147 -4.46 0.79 -27.18
C ASP A 147 -5.96 0.49 -27.14
N GLY A 148 -6.38 -0.70 -27.57
CA GLY A 148 -7.79 -1.09 -27.75
C GLY A 148 -8.09 -2.44 -27.12
N GLU A 149 -7.67 -2.62 -25.87
CA GLU A 149 -7.79 -3.88 -25.14
C GLU A 149 -9.19 -4.02 -24.51
N PRO A 150 -9.77 -5.24 -24.49
CA PRO A 150 -11.08 -5.46 -23.88
C PRO A 150 -11.00 -5.39 -22.35
N PRO A 151 -12.02 -4.87 -21.66
CA PRO A 151 -11.99 -4.75 -20.21
C PRO A 151 -12.05 -6.13 -19.52
N ASP A 152 -11.58 -6.19 -18.29
CA ASP A 152 -11.73 -7.35 -17.41
C ASP A 152 -12.99 -7.23 -16.56
N VAL A 153 -13.72 -8.35 -16.40
CA VAL A 153 -14.99 -8.38 -15.68
C VAL A 153 -14.96 -9.44 -14.58
N PHE A 154 -15.48 -9.10 -13.40
CA PHE A 154 -15.65 -10.07 -12.32
C PHE A 154 -16.93 -9.80 -11.52
N LEU A 155 -17.43 -10.84 -10.85
CA LEU A 155 -18.57 -10.73 -9.94
C LEU A 155 -18.06 -10.54 -8.51
N TYR A 156 -18.41 -9.43 -7.87
CA TYR A 156 -18.24 -9.26 -6.44
C TYR A 156 -19.52 -9.68 -5.71
N ASN A 157 -19.40 -10.66 -4.82
CA ASN A 157 -20.49 -11.09 -3.94
C ASN A 157 -20.17 -10.71 -2.48
N PRO A 158 -20.89 -9.77 -1.85
CA PRO A 158 -20.64 -9.40 -0.45
C PRO A 158 -20.77 -10.57 0.54
N ALA A 159 -21.48 -11.65 0.18
CA ALA A 159 -21.58 -12.85 1.02
C ALA A 159 -20.33 -13.76 0.97
N ASP A 160 -19.47 -13.57 -0.04
CA ASP A 160 -18.19 -14.28 -0.21
C ASP A 160 -17.10 -13.25 -0.59
N PRO A 161 -16.72 -12.35 0.34
CA PRO A 161 -15.69 -11.35 0.06
C PRO A 161 -14.31 -12.01 -0.02
N VAL A 162 -13.40 -11.38 -0.76
CA VAL A 162 -11.99 -11.74 -0.78
C VAL A 162 -11.42 -11.64 0.64
N PRO A 163 -10.85 -12.73 1.19
CA PRO A 163 -10.33 -12.72 2.55
C PRO A 163 -9.04 -11.90 2.65
N THR A 164 -8.90 -11.15 3.74
CA THR A 164 -7.64 -10.51 4.08
C THR A 164 -6.59 -11.56 4.42
N THR A 165 -5.44 -11.49 3.75
CA THR A 165 -4.28 -12.34 4.00
C THR A 165 -3.05 -11.45 4.18
N GLY A 166 -2.73 -11.11 5.43
CA GLY A 166 -1.66 -10.16 5.76
C GLY A 166 -2.06 -8.70 5.59
N GLY A 167 -1.05 -7.84 5.44
CA GLY A 167 -1.20 -6.40 5.26
C GLY A 167 -1.21 -5.62 6.58
N ALA A 168 -1.71 -4.39 6.50
CA ALA A 168 -1.70 -3.42 7.60
C ALA A 168 -2.91 -3.63 8.52
N LEU A 169 -2.85 -4.66 9.35
CA LEU A 169 -3.89 -5.07 10.31
C LEU A 169 -3.43 -4.90 11.77
N CYS A 170 -4.40 -4.65 12.66
CA CYS A 170 -4.25 -4.62 14.12
C CYS A 170 -5.33 -5.53 14.75
N CYS A 171 -5.21 -5.99 15.99
CA CYS A 171 -4.02 -6.09 16.86
C CYS A 171 -3.83 -7.52 17.35
N ASN A 172 -4.64 -8.46 16.82
CA ASN A 172 -4.63 -9.83 17.25
C ASN A 172 -4.59 -10.75 16.03
N PRO A 173 -3.41 -11.34 15.72
CA PRO A 173 -3.23 -12.19 14.56
C PRO A 173 -4.08 -13.46 14.59
N TYR A 174 -4.64 -13.82 15.76
CA TYR A 174 -5.64 -14.89 15.86
C TYR A 174 -6.92 -14.59 15.07
N PHE A 175 -7.35 -13.32 15.03
CA PHE A 175 -8.57 -12.91 14.31
C PHE A 175 -8.27 -12.40 12.90
N ALA A 176 -7.15 -11.70 12.72
CA ALA A 176 -6.73 -11.19 11.42
C ALA A 176 -5.20 -11.09 11.38
N ALA A 177 -4.56 -11.99 10.64
CA ALA A 177 -3.10 -12.05 10.53
C ALA A 177 -2.55 -10.82 9.79
N ASN A 178 -1.57 -10.13 10.38
CA ASN A 178 -0.95 -8.92 9.85
C ASN A 178 0.46 -9.21 9.31
N GLY A 179 1.00 -8.31 8.47
CA GLY A 179 2.34 -8.47 7.90
C GLY A 179 2.38 -9.10 6.52
N ALA A 180 3.52 -9.68 6.17
CA ALA A 180 3.75 -10.27 4.86
C ALA A 180 3.30 -11.74 4.85
N TYR A 181 2.43 -12.10 3.92
CA TYR A 181 1.92 -13.44 3.69
C TYR A 181 1.88 -13.77 2.20
N ASP A 182 1.88 -15.07 1.90
CA ASP A 182 1.70 -15.57 0.55
C ASP A 182 0.25 -15.36 0.08
N GLN A 183 0.08 -14.76 -1.09
CA GLN A 183 -1.20 -14.44 -1.70
C GLN A 183 -1.69 -15.52 -2.67
N ASN A 184 -0.87 -16.54 -2.97
CA ASN A 184 -1.16 -17.57 -3.97
C ASN A 184 -2.58 -18.17 -3.89
N GLN A 185 -3.12 -18.40 -2.69
CA GLN A 185 -4.47 -18.94 -2.50
C GLN A 185 -5.56 -17.90 -2.80
N VAL A 186 -5.35 -16.64 -2.41
CA VAL A 186 -6.28 -15.55 -2.70
C VAL A 186 -6.36 -15.29 -4.19
N GLU A 187 -5.21 -15.32 -4.87
CA GLU A 187 -5.09 -15.10 -6.31
C GLU A 187 -5.72 -16.21 -7.16
N GLU A 188 -6.22 -17.32 -6.59
CA GLU A 188 -6.97 -18.34 -7.35
C GLU A 188 -8.43 -17.93 -7.62
N ARG A 189 -8.93 -16.94 -6.87
CA ARG A 189 -10.31 -16.49 -6.98
C ARG A 189 -10.56 -15.73 -8.29
N GLN A 190 -11.77 -15.89 -8.82
CA GLN A 190 -12.19 -15.22 -10.06
C GLN A 190 -12.56 -13.74 -9.87
N ASP A 191 -12.78 -13.30 -8.63
CA ASP A 191 -13.00 -11.91 -8.25
C ASP A 191 -11.72 -11.19 -7.81
N VAL A 192 -10.56 -11.80 -8.06
CA VAL A 192 -9.23 -11.18 -7.94
C VAL A 192 -8.61 -11.13 -9.33
N LEU A 193 -8.51 -9.94 -9.90
CA LEU A 193 -7.80 -9.71 -11.15
C LEU A 193 -6.30 -9.58 -10.87
N VAL A 194 -5.46 -10.27 -11.62
CA VAL A 194 -4.00 -10.32 -11.40
C VAL A 194 -3.27 -9.79 -12.63
N TYR A 195 -2.46 -8.74 -12.43
CA TYR A 195 -1.62 -8.15 -13.48
C TYR A 195 -0.17 -8.24 -13.05
N THR A 196 0.68 -8.85 -13.88
CA THR A 196 2.09 -9.12 -13.50
C THR A 196 3.06 -8.67 -14.59
N THR A 197 4.20 -8.10 -14.21
CA THR A 197 5.28 -7.81 -15.17
C THR A 197 5.92 -9.11 -15.71
N PRO A 198 6.67 -9.05 -16.82
CA PRO A 198 7.71 -10.03 -17.11
C PRO A 198 8.67 -10.19 -15.92
N ARG A 199 9.45 -11.29 -15.90
CA ARG A 199 10.54 -11.43 -14.93
C ARG A 199 11.50 -10.25 -15.10
N LEU A 200 11.86 -9.62 -14.00
CA LEU A 200 12.76 -8.48 -14.01
C LEU A 200 14.17 -8.94 -14.36
N GLU A 201 14.81 -8.28 -15.32
CA GLU A 201 16.19 -8.59 -15.72
C GLU A 201 17.24 -8.06 -14.72
N ARG A 202 16.83 -7.11 -13.86
CA ARG A 202 17.67 -6.46 -12.86
C ARG A 202 16.82 -6.08 -11.64
N ASP A 203 17.48 -5.82 -10.52
CA ASP A 203 16.84 -5.30 -9.32
C ASP A 203 16.10 -3.98 -9.62
N VAL A 204 14.86 -3.87 -9.16
CA VAL A 204 14.03 -2.66 -9.24
C VAL A 204 13.63 -2.25 -7.84
N GLU A 205 14.07 -1.07 -7.40
CA GLU A 205 13.67 -0.52 -6.10
C GLU A 205 12.43 0.35 -6.23
N VAL A 206 11.42 0.05 -5.43
CA VAL A 206 10.22 0.87 -5.22
C VAL A 206 10.24 1.36 -3.78
N THR A 207 10.54 2.65 -3.60
CA THR A 207 10.59 3.28 -2.28
C THR A 207 9.90 4.63 -2.32
N GLY A 208 8.74 4.71 -1.68
CA GLY A 208 7.91 5.90 -1.66
C GLY A 208 6.41 5.59 -1.70
N PRO A 209 5.58 6.60 -1.97
CA PRO A 209 4.15 6.43 -2.12
C PRO A 209 3.78 5.48 -3.28
N VAL A 210 2.68 4.76 -3.12
CA VAL A 210 2.11 3.87 -4.14
C VAL A 210 0.64 4.24 -4.35
N THR A 211 0.25 4.46 -5.60
CA THR A 211 -1.12 4.86 -5.94
C THR A 211 -1.58 4.15 -7.21
N VAL A 212 -2.84 3.71 -7.25
CA VAL A 212 -3.46 3.16 -8.46
C VAL A 212 -4.48 4.15 -9.01
N THR A 213 -4.36 4.47 -10.29
CA THR A 213 -5.43 5.11 -11.06
C THR A 213 -6.21 4.01 -11.77
N LEU A 214 -7.47 3.83 -11.40
CA LEU A 214 -8.33 2.78 -11.93
C LEU A 214 -9.51 3.39 -12.67
N TRP A 215 -9.71 3.00 -13.93
CA TRP A 215 -10.97 3.22 -14.63
C TRP A 215 -11.84 1.99 -14.45
N ALA A 216 -12.99 2.15 -13.81
CA ALA A 216 -13.89 1.04 -13.56
C ALA A 216 -15.37 1.44 -13.58
N ALA A 217 -16.22 0.47 -13.88
CA ALA A 217 -17.67 0.58 -13.79
C ALA A 217 -18.21 -0.57 -12.92
N THR A 218 -19.39 -0.37 -12.37
CA THR A 218 -20.11 -1.39 -11.61
C THR A 218 -21.57 -1.44 -12.03
N SER A 219 -22.22 -2.60 -11.92
CA SER A 219 -23.67 -2.73 -12.09
C SER A 219 -24.47 -2.19 -10.90
N ALA A 220 -23.81 -1.78 -9.83
CA ALA A 220 -24.42 -1.26 -8.60
C ALA A 220 -24.41 0.28 -8.54
N THR A 221 -25.09 0.83 -7.54
CA THR A 221 -25.10 2.28 -7.24
C THR A 221 -23.97 2.70 -6.31
N ASP A 222 -23.30 1.74 -5.67
CA ASP A 222 -22.07 1.90 -4.90
C ASP A 222 -21.34 0.56 -4.86
N THR A 223 -20.02 0.58 -4.67
CA THR A 223 -19.21 -0.61 -4.45
C THR A 223 -17.85 -0.19 -3.90
N ASP A 224 -16.96 -1.14 -3.63
CA ASP A 224 -15.56 -0.86 -3.32
C ASP A 224 -14.65 -1.35 -4.45
N PHE A 225 -13.48 -0.73 -4.60
CA PHE A 225 -12.36 -1.26 -5.39
C PHE A 225 -11.12 -1.31 -4.51
N THR A 226 -10.44 -2.46 -4.49
CA THR A 226 -9.20 -2.69 -3.76
C THR A 226 -8.04 -2.87 -4.74
N ALA A 227 -6.84 -2.50 -4.27
CA ALA A 227 -5.61 -2.77 -4.98
C ALA A 227 -4.52 -3.22 -4.01
N LYS A 228 -3.72 -4.22 -4.40
CA LYS A 228 -2.60 -4.75 -3.60
C LYS A 228 -1.36 -4.92 -4.45
N LEU A 229 -0.25 -4.36 -3.99
CA LEU A 229 1.07 -4.55 -4.59
C LEU A 229 1.75 -5.79 -4.00
N VAL A 230 2.27 -6.65 -4.86
CA VAL A 230 2.81 -7.96 -4.52
C VAL A 230 4.17 -8.16 -5.19
N ASP A 231 5.12 -8.71 -4.43
CA ASP A 231 6.43 -9.15 -4.90
C ASP A 231 6.38 -10.66 -5.16
N VAL A 232 6.49 -11.04 -6.43
CA VAL A 232 6.45 -12.44 -6.85
C VAL A 232 7.86 -12.95 -7.06
N CYS A 233 8.27 -13.88 -6.22
CA CYS A 233 9.57 -14.49 -6.19
C CYS A 233 9.78 -15.44 -7.38
N GLU A 234 11.04 -15.78 -7.65
CA GLU A 234 11.39 -16.71 -8.73
C GLU A 234 10.81 -18.13 -8.52
N ASP A 235 10.71 -18.57 -7.26
CA ASP A 235 10.17 -19.87 -6.85
C ASP A 235 8.63 -19.90 -6.79
N GLY A 236 7.98 -18.76 -7.02
CA GLY A 236 6.53 -18.62 -7.03
C GLY A 236 5.91 -18.10 -5.73
N CYS A 237 6.68 -17.72 -4.70
CA CYS A 237 6.05 -16.99 -3.59
C CYS A 237 5.43 -15.67 -4.07
N ALA A 238 4.23 -15.34 -3.60
CA ALA A 238 3.53 -14.09 -3.93
C ALA A 238 3.33 -13.27 -2.65
N ARG A 239 4.30 -12.41 -2.30
CA ARG A 239 4.31 -11.73 -1.01
C ARG A 239 3.69 -10.33 -1.11
N ASN A 240 2.64 -10.07 -0.34
CA ASN A 240 2.04 -8.72 -0.30
C ASN A 240 3.01 -7.69 0.30
N LEU A 241 3.01 -6.48 -0.26
CA LEU A 241 3.80 -5.35 0.22
C LEU A 241 2.93 -4.26 0.85
N THR A 242 1.92 -3.80 0.13
CA THR A 242 0.95 -2.81 0.61
C THR A 242 -0.35 -2.93 -0.16
N ASP A 243 -1.45 -2.45 0.41
CA ASP A 243 -2.77 -2.45 -0.21
C ASP A 243 -3.63 -1.28 0.29
N GLY A 244 -4.62 -0.94 -0.52
CA GLY A 244 -5.56 0.14 -0.30
C GLY A 244 -6.96 -0.20 -0.83
N ILE A 245 -7.92 0.65 -0.47
CA ILE A 245 -9.31 0.55 -0.90
C ILE A 245 -9.84 1.94 -1.22
N ILE A 246 -10.73 2.02 -2.20
CA ILE A 246 -11.62 3.15 -2.38
C ILE A 246 -13.05 2.65 -2.36
N ARG A 247 -13.88 3.28 -1.51
CA ARG A 247 -15.32 3.10 -1.54
C ARG A 247 -15.91 4.11 -2.49
N ALA A 248 -16.63 3.64 -3.51
CA ALA A 248 -16.90 4.42 -4.72
C ALA A 248 -17.76 5.66 -4.49
N ARG A 249 -18.66 5.64 -3.49
CA ARG A 249 -19.41 6.84 -3.09
C ARG A 249 -18.51 7.98 -2.61
N TYR A 250 -17.30 7.69 -2.13
CA TYR A 250 -16.34 8.66 -1.62
C TYR A 250 -15.24 9.03 -2.63
N ARG A 251 -15.34 8.58 -3.89
CA ARG A 251 -14.31 8.78 -4.93
C ARG A 251 -13.89 10.25 -5.13
N ASP A 252 -14.82 11.19 -4.94
CA ASP A 252 -14.59 12.64 -5.12
C ASP A 252 -14.46 13.39 -3.78
N SER A 253 -15.03 12.85 -2.69
CA SER A 253 -15.05 13.50 -1.37
C SER A 253 -15.37 12.51 -0.26
N MET A 254 -14.55 12.49 0.79
CA MET A 254 -14.80 11.71 2.02
C MET A 254 -15.94 12.28 2.88
N SER A 255 -16.32 13.55 2.69
CA SER A 255 -17.36 14.22 3.48
C SER A 255 -18.70 14.35 2.75
N ASN A 256 -18.68 14.39 1.42
CA ASN A 256 -19.89 14.54 0.59
C ASN A 256 -20.01 13.36 -0.39
N PRO A 257 -20.47 12.18 0.06
CA PRO A 257 -20.58 11.02 -0.80
C PRO A 257 -21.61 11.21 -1.92
N THR A 258 -21.32 10.68 -3.10
CA THR A 258 -22.25 10.66 -4.23
C THR A 258 -22.33 9.26 -4.83
N LEU A 259 -23.54 8.76 -5.07
CA LEU A 259 -23.73 7.44 -5.68
C LEU A 259 -23.29 7.42 -7.15
N LEU A 260 -23.08 6.21 -7.66
CA LEU A 260 -22.74 5.93 -9.05
C LEU A 260 -23.98 5.75 -9.92
N GLU A 261 -23.83 6.02 -11.21
CA GLU A 261 -24.73 5.53 -12.25
C GLU A 261 -24.27 4.13 -12.69
N PRO A 262 -25.11 3.07 -12.54
CA PRO A 262 -24.75 1.72 -12.96
C PRO A 262 -24.28 1.65 -14.42
N GLY A 263 -23.19 0.93 -14.66
CA GLY A 263 -22.59 0.72 -15.98
C GLY A 263 -21.77 1.89 -16.51
N ARG A 264 -21.78 3.06 -15.85
CA ARG A 264 -20.94 4.20 -16.23
C ARG A 264 -19.51 4.02 -15.70
N PRO A 265 -18.48 4.20 -16.55
CA PRO A 265 -17.10 4.21 -16.08
C PRO A 265 -16.78 5.48 -15.30
N TYR A 266 -16.07 5.31 -14.18
CA TYR A 266 -15.50 6.39 -13.37
C TYR A 266 -14.01 6.15 -13.18
N ARG A 267 -13.27 7.24 -12.98
CA ARG A 267 -11.87 7.20 -12.55
C ARG A 267 -11.80 7.21 -11.03
N TYR A 268 -11.06 6.27 -10.48
CA TYR A 268 -10.78 6.16 -9.06
C TYR A 268 -9.28 6.32 -8.79
N GLU A 269 -8.96 6.91 -7.66
CA GLU A 269 -7.61 6.96 -7.11
C GLU A 269 -7.58 6.10 -5.84
N ILE A 270 -6.79 5.03 -5.84
CA ILE A 270 -6.62 4.13 -4.69
C ILE A 270 -5.25 4.43 -4.09
N ASP A 271 -5.25 4.99 -2.88
CA ASP A 271 -4.04 5.24 -2.10
C ASP A 271 -3.61 3.94 -1.39
N LEU A 272 -2.46 3.37 -1.77
CA LEU A 272 -1.84 2.21 -1.13
C LEU A 272 -0.79 2.65 -0.09
N TRP A 273 -0.83 3.92 0.31
CA TRP A 273 0.13 4.58 1.19
C TRP A 273 1.53 4.54 0.61
N ALA A 274 2.39 3.64 1.11
CA ALA A 274 3.79 3.58 0.73
C ALA A 274 4.42 2.21 1.02
N THR A 275 5.55 1.95 0.40
CA THR A 275 6.43 0.82 0.72
C THR A 275 7.89 1.17 0.44
N SER A 276 8.80 0.28 0.82
CA SER A 276 10.22 0.31 0.45
C SER A 276 10.68 -1.12 0.20
N ASN A 277 10.70 -1.54 -1.07
CA ASN A 277 11.06 -2.90 -1.47
C ASN A 277 11.94 -2.89 -2.72
N VAL A 278 12.94 -3.76 -2.74
CA VAL A 278 13.70 -4.12 -3.93
C VAL A 278 13.13 -5.42 -4.47
N PHE A 279 12.47 -5.33 -5.62
CA PHE A 279 12.12 -6.50 -6.41
C PHE A 279 13.39 -7.01 -7.08
N LYS A 280 13.84 -8.20 -6.71
CA LYS A 280 15.10 -8.77 -7.20
C LYS A 280 15.03 -9.14 -8.69
N ALA A 281 16.18 -9.19 -9.35
CA ALA A 281 16.28 -9.85 -10.65
C ALA A 281 15.66 -11.27 -10.56
N GLY A 282 14.86 -11.63 -11.56
CA GLY A 282 14.07 -12.87 -11.57
C GLY A 282 12.69 -12.77 -10.91
N HIS A 283 12.47 -11.81 -10.01
CA HIS A 283 11.15 -11.53 -9.43
C HIS A 283 10.23 -10.84 -10.45
N ARG A 284 8.96 -10.63 -10.07
CA ARG A 284 7.99 -9.84 -10.83
C ARG A 284 7.27 -8.87 -9.89
N ILE A 285 6.90 -7.72 -10.44
CA ILE A 285 5.96 -6.81 -9.79
C ILE A 285 4.56 -7.27 -10.18
N ARG A 286 3.69 -7.47 -9.19
CA ARG A 286 2.30 -7.86 -9.38
C ARG A 286 1.36 -6.87 -8.72
N LEU A 287 0.24 -6.61 -9.39
CA LEU A 287 -0.88 -5.85 -8.86
C LEU A 287 -2.13 -6.73 -8.88
N GLU A 288 -2.79 -6.83 -7.73
CA GLU A 288 -4.12 -7.42 -7.62
C GLU A 288 -5.18 -6.31 -7.59
N ILE A 289 -6.30 -6.50 -8.30
CA ILE A 289 -7.49 -5.64 -8.22
C ILE A 289 -8.70 -6.50 -7.82
N SER A 290 -9.50 -6.02 -6.88
CA SER A 290 -10.76 -6.66 -6.48
C SER A 290 -11.77 -5.60 -5.98
N SER A 291 -12.86 -6.05 -5.35
CA SER A 291 -13.87 -5.20 -4.70
C SER A 291 -14.08 -5.52 -3.22
N SER A 292 -13.15 -6.25 -2.61
CA SER A 292 -13.15 -6.49 -1.17
C SER A 292 -11.76 -6.87 -0.66
N ASN A 293 -11.57 -6.70 0.64
CA ASN A 293 -10.43 -7.19 1.41
C ASN A 293 -10.89 -7.29 2.89
N PHE A 294 -11.58 -8.37 3.22
CA PHE A 294 -12.31 -8.52 4.48
C PHE A 294 -11.60 -9.51 5.43
N PRO A 295 -11.39 -9.18 6.72
CA PRO A 295 -12.02 -8.09 7.47
C PRO A 295 -11.16 -6.83 7.63
N ARG A 296 -10.09 -6.61 6.83
CA ARG A 296 -9.33 -5.34 6.90
C ARG A 296 -10.24 -4.14 6.66
N PHE A 297 -11.11 -4.24 5.69
CA PHE A 297 -12.18 -3.27 5.44
C PHE A 297 -13.54 -3.95 5.56
N ASP A 298 -14.56 -3.21 5.99
CA ASP A 298 -15.93 -3.69 5.94
C ASP A 298 -16.34 -3.91 4.47
N ARG A 299 -17.13 -4.96 4.23
CA ARG A 299 -17.62 -5.27 2.89
C ARG A 299 -18.71 -4.27 2.47
N ASN A 300 -18.59 -3.69 1.27
CA ASN A 300 -19.69 -2.93 0.68
C ASN A 300 -20.87 -3.85 0.33
N THR A 301 -22.10 -3.41 0.62
CA THR A 301 -23.34 -4.16 0.33
C THR A 301 -23.84 -3.99 -1.10
N ASN A 302 -23.26 -3.05 -1.86
CA ASN A 302 -23.59 -2.68 -3.23
C ASN A 302 -25.00 -2.09 -3.45
N THR A 303 -25.63 -1.57 -2.40
CA THR A 303 -27.00 -0.99 -2.47
C THR A 303 -27.01 0.53 -2.51
N GLY A 304 -25.95 1.19 -2.02
CA GLY A 304 -25.93 2.62 -1.73
C GLY A 304 -26.49 3.00 -0.35
N ASN A 305 -27.03 2.04 0.41
CA ASN A 305 -27.55 2.27 1.76
C ASN A 305 -26.43 2.56 2.79
N ILE A 306 -26.82 2.79 4.05
CA ILE A 306 -25.89 2.81 5.18
C ILE A 306 -25.40 1.39 5.42
N ILE A 307 -24.16 1.11 5.04
CA ILE A 307 -23.58 -0.25 4.96
C ILE A 307 -23.69 -1.00 6.30
N ALA A 308 -23.40 -0.33 7.42
CA ALA A 308 -23.42 -0.95 8.74
C ALA A 308 -24.82 -1.36 9.23
N GLU A 309 -25.88 -0.83 8.63
CA GLU A 309 -27.28 -1.11 8.97
C GLU A 309 -27.97 -1.94 7.88
N ASP A 310 -27.29 -2.17 6.75
CA ASP A 310 -27.88 -2.78 5.59
C ASP A 310 -28.00 -4.30 5.75
N THR A 311 -29.22 -4.79 5.59
CA THR A 311 -29.53 -6.22 5.67
C THR A 311 -29.60 -6.88 4.30
N GLU A 312 -29.53 -6.08 3.23
CA GLU A 312 -29.52 -6.55 1.85
C GLU A 312 -28.09 -6.59 1.30
N LEU A 313 -27.68 -7.74 0.75
CA LEU A 313 -26.41 -7.90 0.05
C LEU A 313 -26.69 -8.15 -1.43
N ARG A 314 -26.22 -7.25 -2.29
CA ARG A 314 -26.40 -7.38 -3.74
C ARG A 314 -25.08 -7.76 -4.39
N PRO A 315 -24.96 -8.90 -5.07
CA PRO A 315 -23.84 -9.15 -5.96
C PRO A 315 -23.79 -8.10 -7.07
N ALA A 316 -22.59 -7.67 -7.47
CA ALA A 316 -22.39 -6.66 -8.50
C ALA A 316 -21.32 -7.10 -9.51
N LEU A 317 -21.58 -6.87 -10.80
CA LEU A 317 -20.57 -7.02 -11.84
C LEU A 317 -19.69 -5.78 -11.84
N GLN A 318 -18.39 -6.03 -11.79
CA GLN A 318 -17.33 -5.04 -11.81
C GLN A 318 -16.61 -5.13 -13.13
N THR A 319 -16.32 -4.00 -13.75
CA THR A 319 -15.62 -3.91 -15.03
C THR A 319 -14.42 -2.99 -14.87
N VAL A 320 -13.22 -3.48 -15.17
CA VAL A 320 -11.97 -2.71 -15.13
C VAL A 320 -11.51 -2.45 -16.56
N PHE A 321 -11.31 -1.17 -16.88
CA PHE A 321 -10.95 -0.72 -18.21
C PHE A 321 -9.45 -0.46 -18.32
N HIS A 322 -8.92 -0.70 -19.50
CA HIS A 322 -7.53 -0.44 -19.88
C HIS A 322 -7.44 -0.22 -21.39
N ASP A 323 -8.34 0.59 -21.95
CA ASP A 323 -8.20 1.09 -23.32
C ASP A 323 -7.48 2.44 -23.37
N SER A 324 -7.22 2.95 -24.59
CA SER A 324 -6.52 4.21 -24.84
C SER A 324 -7.16 5.46 -24.21
N GLN A 325 -8.46 5.45 -23.92
CA GLN A 325 -9.15 6.55 -23.23
C GLN A 325 -9.27 6.30 -21.72
N GLN A 326 -9.23 5.03 -21.31
CA GLN A 326 -9.48 4.56 -19.94
C GLN A 326 -8.31 3.72 -19.43
N ALA A 327 -7.08 4.21 -19.62
CA ALA A 327 -5.88 3.49 -19.24
C ALA A 327 -5.69 3.44 -17.72
N SER A 328 -5.96 2.29 -17.11
CA SER A 328 -5.67 2.02 -15.70
C SER A 328 -4.18 1.73 -15.49
N TYR A 329 -3.60 2.21 -14.38
CA TYR A 329 -2.19 2.01 -14.06
C TYR A 329 -1.90 2.12 -12.55
N VAL A 330 -0.83 1.46 -12.12
CA VAL A 330 -0.17 1.73 -10.83
C VAL A 330 0.99 2.71 -11.04
N THR A 331 1.14 3.68 -10.14
CA THR A 331 2.30 4.58 -10.08
C THR A 331 3.23 4.10 -8.98
N LEU A 332 4.47 3.79 -9.36
CA LEU A 332 5.52 3.30 -8.46
C LEU A 332 6.64 4.33 -8.37
N ALA A 333 7.09 4.64 -7.16
CA ALA A 333 8.25 5.49 -6.90
C ALA A 333 9.56 4.71 -7.13
N ILE A 334 10.02 4.66 -8.38
CA ILE A 334 11.23 3.89 -8.76
C ILE A 334 12.48 4.66 -8.35
N VAL A 335 13.32 4.05 -7.52
CA VAL A 335 14.61 4.64 -7.13
C VAL A 335 15.70 4.16 -8.09
N PRO A 336 16.41 5.05 -8.80
CA PRO A 336 17.56 4.68 -9.61
C PRO A 336 18.65 3.99 -8.76
N ARG A 337 19.16 2.87 -9.27
CA ARG A 337 20.26 2.11 -8.68
C ARG A 337 21.46 2.04 -9.61
#